data_AF-A0A0P4W4D7-F1
#
_entry.id   AF-A0A0P4W4D7-F1
#
_cell.length_a   1.000
_cell.length_b   1.000
_cell.length_c   1.000
_cell.angle_alpha   90.00
_cell.angle_beta   90.00
_cell.angle_gamma   90.00
#
_symmetry.space_group_name_H-M   'P 1'
#
loop_
_entity.id
_entity.type
_entity.pdbx_description
1 polymer ?
#
loop_
_entity_poly.entity_id
_entity_poly.type
_entity_poly.pdbx_seq_one_letter_code
_entity_poly.pdbx_strand_id
1 'polypeptide(L)'
;MLVVVGNKMDLAEQRVVPAATARNYAASIGAPFFETSALDNTGVQEMFQEVAASMLQQAETNTNPNLRVYSTEVSTGGCWSRPYWLVKTMNPQVQNTLVSLQ
;
A
#
# COMPACT_ATOMS: atom_id res chain seq x y z
N MET A 1 -0.02 -3.99 4.43
CA MET A 1 -1.46 -4.24 4.21
C MET A 1 -1.62 -5.07 2.94
N LEU A 2 -2.46 -6.10 2.97
CA LEU A 2 -2.71 -6.99 1.83
C LEU A 2 -4.21 -7.03 1.55
N VAL A 3 -4.60 -7.03 0.28
CA VAL A 3 -6.00 -7.08 -0.18
C VAL A 3 -6.11 -8.10 -1.30
N VAL A 4 -7.17 -8.92 -1.28
CA VAL A 4 -7.46 -9.90 -2.34
C VAL A 4 -8.51 -9.32 -3.27
N VAL A 5 -8.25 -9.33 -4.58
CA VAL A 5 -9.16 -8.79 -5.58
C VAL A 5 -9.52 -9.86 -6.61
N GLY A 6 -10.82 -10.16 -6.73
CA GLY A 6 -11.38 -10.93 -7.82
C GLY A 6 -11.64 -10.02 -9.02
N ASN A 7 -10.66 -9.91 -9.92
CA ASN A 7 -10.83 -9.12 -11.14
C ASN A 7 -11.66 -9.88 -12.19
N LYS A 8 -12.17 -9.14 -13.18
CA LYS A 8 -13.01 -9.61 -14.30
C LYS A 8 -14.39 -10.14 -13.86
N MET A 9 -15.06 -9.40 -12.96
CA MET A 9 -16.42 -9.74 -12.52
C MET A 9 -17.42 -9.85 -13.69
N ASP A 10 -17.18 -9.13 -14.79
CA ASP A 10 -17.97 -9.15 -16.03
C ASP A 10 -18.13 -10.56 -16.62
N LEU A 11 -17.12 -11.42 -16.48
CA LEU A 11 -17.14 -12.81 -16.94
C LEU A 11 -17.76 -13.76 -15.91
N ALA A 12 -18.89 -13.36 -15.31
CA ALA A 12 -19.58 -14.14 -14.29
C ALA A 12 -19.98 -15.54 -14.78
N GLU A 13 -20.33 -15.67 -16.07
CA GLU A 13 -20.70 -16.94 -16.69
C GLU A 13 -19.52 -17.90 -16.90
N GLN A 14 -18.29 -17.38 -16.99
CA GLN A 14 -17.06 -18.16 -17.14
C GLN A 14 -16.29 -18.27 -15.81
N ARG A 15 -16.97 -18.05 -14.70
CA ARG A 15 -16.34 -18.02 -13.38
C ARG A 15 -15.83 -19.40 -12.98
N VAL A 16 -14.50 -19.51 -12.89
CA VAL A 16 -13.81 -20.73 -12.42
C VAL A 16 -13.71 -20.78 -10.89
N VAL A 17 -13.64 -19.61 -10.24
CA VAL A 17 -13.51 -19.52 -8.78
C VAL A 17 -14.80 -18.95 -8.16
N PRO A 18 -15.53 -19.74 -7.36
CA PRO A 18 -16.71 -19.25 -6.65
C PRO A 18 -16.34 -18.11 -5.69
N ALA A 19 -17.21 -17.09 -5.62
CA ALA A 19 -17.00 -15.94 -4.73
C ALA A 19 -16.82 -16.37 -3.27
N ALA A 20 -17.55 -17.40 -2.82
CA ALA A 20 -17.44 -17.94 -1.46
C ALA A 20 -16.02 -18.47 -1.16
N THR A 21 -15.41 -19.20 -2.11
CA THR A 21 -14.06 -19.75 -1.95
C THR A 21 -13.03 -18.63 -1.85
N ALA A 22 -13.14 -17.61 -2.72
CA ALA A 22 -12.24 -16.47 -2.70
C ALA A 22 -12.37 -15.65 -1.41
N ARG A 23 -13.60 -15.44 -0.92
CA ARG A 23 -13.87 -14.79 0.37
C ARG A 23 -13.29 -15.57 1.55
N ASN A 24 -13.47 -16.89 1.56
CA ASN A 24 -12.91 -17.75 2.61
C ASN A 24 -11.38 -17.71 2.61
N TYR A 25 -10.76 -17.69 1.43
CA TYR A 25 -9.31 -17.53 1.31
C TYR A 25 -8.84 -16.18 1.85
N ALA A 26 -9.49 -15.08 1.47
CA ALA A 26 -9.15 -13.75 1.96
C ALA A 26 -9.30 -13.65 3.49
N ALA A 27 -10.39 -14.21 4.04
CA ALA A 27 -10.60 -14.30 5.48
C ALA A 27 -9.49 -15.13 6.17
N SER A 28 -9.04 -16.24 5.56
CA SER A 28 -7.99 -17.09 6.13
C SER A 28 -6.64 -16.39 6.28
N ILE A 29 -6.34 -15.42 5.41
CA ILE A 29 -5.11 -14.62 5.46
C ILE A 29 -5.33 -13.26 6.15
N GLY A 30 -6.53 -13.00 6.66
CA GLY A 30 -6.89 -11.74 7.30
C GLY A 30 -6.90 -10.52 6.36
N ALA A 31 -7.14 -10.73 5.07
CA ALA A 31 -7.21 -9.68 4.07
C ALA A 31 -8.67 -9.40 3.66
N PRO A 32 -9.05 -8.14 3.40
CA PRO A 32 -10.33 -7.83 2.78
C PRO A 32 -10.38 -8.34 1.33
N PHE A 33 -11.60 -8.65 0.88
CA PHE A 33 -11.88 -9.16 -0.46
C PHE A 33 -12.77 -8.20 -1.22
N PHE A 34 -12.35 -7.85 -2.44
CA PHE A 34 -13.15 -7.06 -3.37
C PHE A 34 -13.29 -7.79 -4.70
N GLU A 35 -14.38 -7.53 -5.42
CA GLU A 35 -14.54 -8.00 -6.78
C GLU A 35 -14.66 -6.78 -7.69
N THR A 36 -13.92 -6.79 -8.80
CA THR A 36 -13.82 -5.63 -9.69
C THR A 36 -13.94 -6.07 -11.14
N SER A 37 -14.48 -5.19 -11.98
CA SER A 37 -14.38 -5.31 -13.44
C SER A 37 -13.51 -4.15 -13.93
N ALA A 38 -12.28 -4.46 -14.34
CA ALA A 38 -11.41 -3.46 -14.95
C ALA A 38 -11.95 -2.99 -16.32
N LEU A 39 -12.70 -3.84 -17.01
CA LEU A 39 -13.33 -3.52 -18.30
C LEU A 39 -14.45 -2.48 -18.12
N ASP A 40 -15.33 -2.71 -17.13
CA ASP A 40 -16.48 -1.84 -16.85
C ASP A 40 -16.16 -0.75 -15.81
N ASN A 41 -14.89 -0.65 -15.40
CA ASN A 41 -14.42 0.25 -14.34
C ASN A 41 -15.27 0.17 -13.06
N THR A 42 -15.75 -1.02 -12.72
CA THR A 42 -16.64 -1.25 -11.58
C THR A 42 -15.85 -1.76 -10.38
N GLY A 43 -16.04 -1.16 -9.21
CA GLY A 43 -15.47 -1.62 -7.93
C GLY A 43 -13.99 -1.28 -7.73
N VAL A 44 -13.31 -0.77 -8.78
CA VAL A 44 -11.89 -0.42 -8.73
C VAL A 44 -11.68 0.80 -7.83
N GLN A 45 -12.51 1.83 -7.98
CA GLN A 45 -12.36 3.07 -7.22
C GLN A 45 -12.63 2.85 -5.73
N GLU A 46 -13.70 2.14 -5.39
CA GLU A 46 -14.09 1.84 -4.01
C GLU A 46 -13.01 1.01 -3.32
N MET A 47 -12.45 0.01 -4.01
CA MET A 47 -11.35 -0.81 -3.50
C MET A 47 -10.13 0.04 -3.15
N PHE A 48 -9.71 0.93 -4.07
CA PHE A 48 -8.55 1.78 -3.81
C PHE A 48 -8.80 2.83 -2.71
N GLN A 49 -10.02 3.36 -2.60
CA GLN A 49 -10.39 4.29 -1.54
C GLN A 49 -10.32 3.63 -0.16
N GLU A 50 -10.89 2.43 -0.01
CA GLU A 50 -10.84 1.65 1.24
C GLU A 50 -9.40 1.27 1.63
N VAL A 51 -8.60 0.88 0.64
CA VAL A 51 -7.17 0.58 0.83
C VAL A 51 -6.42 1.82 1.33
N ALA A 52 -6.60 2.96 0.67
CA ALA A 52 -5.93 4.19 1.06
C ALA A 52 -6.33 4.63 2.48
N ALA A 53 -7.63 4.62 2.78
CA ALA A 53 -8.14 4.98 4.10
C ALA A 53 -7.57 4.07 5.21
N SER A 54 -7.56 2.75 4.97
CA SER A 54 -6.99 1.78 5.90
C SER A 54 -5.49 1.98 6.13
N MET A 55 -4.73 2.31 5.08
CA MET A 55 -3.30 2.61 5.21
C MET A 55 -3.06 3.88 6.03
N LEU A 56 -3.86 4.92 5.85
CA LEU A 56 -3.76 6.16 6.63
C LEU A 56 -4.06 5.91 8.11
N GLN A 57 -5.10 5.14 8.43
CA GLN A 57 -5.39 4.76 9.80
C GLN A 57 -4.26 3.93 10.45
N GLN A 58 -3.64 3.03 9.69
CA GLN A 58 -2.47 2.26 10.16
C GLN A 58 -1.24 3.15 10.38
N ALA A 59 -1.07 4.18 9.54
CA ALA A 59 -0.01 5.18 9.69
C ALA A 59 -0.19 6.01 10.96
N GLU A 60 -1.41 6.45 11.25
CA GLU A 60 -1.74 7.21 12.47
C GLU A 60 -1.55 6.38 13.74
N THR A 61 -2.02 5.13 13.71
CA THR A 61 -1.94 4.22 14.86
C THR A 61 -0.56 3.56 15.02
N ASN A 62 0.37 3.79 14.08
CA ASN A 62 1.73 3.21 14.04
C ASN A 62 1.75 1.69 14.28
N THR A 63 0.69 1.00 13.84
CA THR A 63 0.47 -0.43 14.14
C THR A 63 1.34 -1.35 13.28
N ASN A 64 1.92 -0.85 12.20
CA ASN A 64 2.76 -1.64 11.31
C ASN A 64 4.16 -1.03 11.15
N PRO A 65 5.22 -1.65 11.74
CA PRO A 65 6.58 -1.10 11.69
C PRO A 65 7.19 -1.09 10.28
N ASN A 66 6.58 -1.79 9.31
CA ASN A 66 7.02 -1.80 7.92
C ASN A 66 6.33 -0.73 7.06
N LEU A 67 5.31 -0.05 7.57
CA LEU A 67 4.63 1.03 6.85
C LEU A 67 5.46 2.32 6.96
N ARG A 68 6.21 2.64 5.90
CA ARG A 68 6.97 3.90 5.83
C ARG A 68 6.05 5.04 5.39
N VAL A 69 5.68 5.88 6.34
CA VAL A 69 4.97 7.13 6.08
C VAL A 69 5.99 8.18 5.66
N TYR A 70 5.84 8.72 4.44
CA TYR A 70 6.58 9.90 4.01
C TYR A 70 5.64 11.09 4.14
N SER A 71 5.89 11.97 5.10
CA SER A 71 5.23 13.27 5.12
C SER A 71 5.80 14.10 3.98
N THR A 72 4.96 14.45 2.99
CA THR A 72 5.25 15.62 2.16
C THR A 72 4.87 16.83 2.97
N GLU A 73 5.75 17.23 3.89
CA GLU A 73 5.70 18.58 4.42
C GLU A 73 5.98 19.51 3.25
N VAL A 74 4.92 20.03 2.61
CA VAL A 74 5.04 21.34 1.99
C VAL A 74 5.06 22.32 3.16
N SER A 75 6.20 22.41 3.84
CA SER A 75 6.45 23.47 4.80
C SER A 75 6.43 24.77 4.00
N THR A 76 5.33 25.50 4.05
CA THR A 76 5.18 26.88 3.57
C THR A 76 6.01 27.87 4.40
N GLY A 77 7.19 27.45 4.87
CA GLY A 77 8.11 28.22 5.68
C GLY A 77 9.45 27.50 5.79
N GLY A 78 10.29 27.63 4.75
CA GLY A 78 11.71 27.26 4.81
C GLY A 78 12.28 26.55 3.58
N CYS A 79 12.69 27.33 2.58
CA CYS A 79 13.77 27.01 1.63
C CYS A 79 13.55 25.80 0.67
N TRP A 80 12.85 26.07 -0.44
CA TRP A 80 12.76 25.25 -1.66
C TRP A 80 14.11 25.11 -2.43
N SER A 81 15.25 25.26 -1.75
CA SER A 81 16.58 25.33 -2.38
C SER A 81 17.40 24.05 -2.23
N ARG A 82 16.90 23.02 -1.52
CA ARG A 82 17.62 21.74 -1.37
C ARG A 82 17.00 20.63 -2.21
N PRO A 83 17.75 20.07 -3.18
CA PRO A 83 17.23 19.01 -4.03
C PRO A 83 17.05 17.69 -3.26
N TYR A 84 16.03 16.92 -3.65
CA TYR A 84 15.51 15.72 -2.99
C TYR A 84 16.55 14.64 -2.63
N TRP A 85 17.69 14.57 -3.32
CA TRP A 85 18.75 13.60 -3.06
C TRP A 85 19.50 13.86 -1.74
N LEU A 86 19.37 15.06 -1.15
CA LEU A 86 20.00 15.40 0.12
C LEU A 86 19.21 14.93 1.37
N VAL A 87 17.93 14.60 1.23
CA VAL A 87 17.07 14.17 2.36
C VAL A 87 17.25 12.68 2.65
N LYS A 88 17.72 11.89 1.67
CA LYS A 88 18.20 10.52 1.89
C LYS A 88 19.61 10.52 2.48
N THR A 89 19.79 11.06 3.68
CA THR A 89 20.94 10.64 4.49
C THR A 89 20.60 9.27 5.08
N MET A 90 21.46 8.29 4.76
CA MET A 90 21.28 6.87 5.08
C MET A 90 21.13 6.64 6.59
N ASN A 91 20.41 5.58 6.93
CA ASN A 91 20.31 5.01 8.28
C ASN A 91 21.71 4.97 8.95
N PRO A 92 21.90 5.57 10.13
CA PRO A 92 23.21 5.68 10.79
C PRO A 92 23.86 4.31 11.09
N GLN A 93 23.11 3.21 11.06
CA GLN A 93 23.63 1.86 11.22
C GLN A 93 24.37 1.32 9.97
N VAL A 94 24.18 1.91 8.78
CA VAL A 94 24.83 1.46 7.53
C VAL A 94 26.15 2.21 7.27
N GLN A 95 26.35 3.37 7.91
CA GLN A 95 27.56 4.18 7.71
C GLN A 95 28.81 3.59 8.36
N ASN A 96 28.67 2.83 9.45
CA ASN A 96 29.82 2.28 10.18
C ASN A 96 30.51 1.08 9.50
N THR A 97 29.93 0.49 8.45
CA THR A 97 30.52 -0.68 7.76
C THR A 97 31.46 -0.28 6.61
N LEU A 98 31.48 0.99 6.19
CA LEU A 98 32.30 1.45 5.06
C LEU A 98 33.56 2.22 5.46
N VAL A 99 33.79 2.45 6.76
CA VAL A 99 34.96 3.21 7.26
C VAL A 99 36.08 2.29 7.80
N SER A 100 35.86 0.98 7.86
CA SER A 100 36.83 -0.01 8.38
C SER A 100 37.64 -0.75 7.32
N LEU A 101 37.55 -0.36 6.04
CA LEU A 101 38.32 -0.92 4.93
C LEU A 101 39.18 0.12 4.19
N GLN A 102 39.68 1.12 4.91
CA GLN A 102 40.80 1.95 4.47
C GLN A 102 41.90 1.96 5.53
#